data_AF-A0A2S2FES3-F1
#
_entry.id   AF-A0A2S2FES3-F1
#
_cell.length_a   1.000
_cell.length_b   1.000
_cell.length_c   1.000
_cell.angle_alpha   90.00
_cell.angle_beta   90.00
_cell.angle_gamma   90.00
#
_symmetry.space_group_name_H-M   'P 1'
#
loop_
_entity.id
_entity.type
_entity.pdbx_description
1 polymer ?
#
loop_
_entity_poly.entity_id
_entity_poly.type
_entity_poly.pdbx_seq_one_letter_code
_entity_poly.pdbx_strand_id
1 'polypeptide(L)'
;MRNPYYLLFISVFLYPNTNFSYAAQISDTLRERTVSQIKSGQTQQGTIILEQLLKKYPNNQRILADYLLLVVPIHHLNTAKLLSLTRHIQSKQFPEYAHFGVVKLLRDQKQFSQAIYLLEQFEPYQKQNQLQVNLLKAILFSENQQEKQALEVLKKINLKDLTADQLMQVAYSYRIILMWF
;
A
#
# COMPACT_ATOMS: atom_id res chain seq x y z
N MET A 1 44.70 60.50 -2.41
CA MET A 1 43.31 60.19 -2.00
C MET A 1 42.64 59.44 -3.15
N ARG A 2 42.44 58.12 -3.03
CA ARG A 2 41.91 57.25 -4.09
C ARG A 2 40.79 56.41 -3.48
N ASN A 3 39.54 56.69 -3.86
CA ASN A 3 38.37 55.91 -3.46
C ASN A 3 38.20 54.72 -4.40
N PRO A 4 38.04 53.47 -3.92
CA PRO A 4 37.59 52.39 -4.77
C PRO A 4 36.06 52.28 -4.74
N TYR A 5 35.47 52.14 -5.92
CA TYR A 5 34.06 51.81 -6.09
C TYR A 5 33.84 50.34 -5.69
N TYR A 6 32.97 50.09 -4.71
CA TYR A 6 32.47 48.75 -4.40
C TYR A 6 31.33 48.42 -5.38
N LEU A 7 31.57 47.45 -6.27
CA LEU A 7 30.52 46.77 -7.02
C LEU A 7 29.92 45.67 -6.13
N LEU A 8 28.72 45.93 -5.58
CA LEU A 8 27.92 44.91 -4.92
C LEU A 8 27.25 44.04 -5.98
N PHE A 9 27.69 42.80 -6.11
CA PHE A 9 26.92 41.74 -6.79
C PHE A 9 25.74 41.35 -5.91
N ILE A 10 24.52 41.74 -6.31
CA ILE A 10 23.29 41.21 -5.73
C ILE A 10 23.00 39.87 -6.42
N SER A 11 23.28 38.77 -5.73
CA SER A 11 22.83 37.44 -6.12
C SER A 11 21.32 37.31 -5.86
N VAL A 12 20.53 37.33 -6.92
CA VAL A 12 19.10 36.96 -6.86
C VAL A 12 19.02 35.45 -6.66
N PHE A 13 18.78 35.02 -5.42
CA PHE A 13 18.31 33.65 -5.15
C PHE A 13 16.86 33.52 -5.63
N LEU A 14 16.67 33.01 -6.85
CA LEU A 14 15.36 32.52 -7.28
C LEU A 14 15.07 31.22 -6.51
N TYR A 15 14.21 31.29 -5.50
CA TYR A 15 13.63 30.12 -4.84
C TYR A 15 12.51 29.54 -5.73
N PRO A 16 12.67 28.35 -6.36
CA PRO A 16 11.58 27.73 -7.10
C PRO A 16 10.84 26.77 -6.15
N ASN A 17 9.96 27.27 -5.28
CA ASN A 17 9.21 26.39 -4.35
C ASN A 17 7.69 26.55 -4.37
N THR A 18 7.09 27.26 -5.34
CA THR A 18 5.63 27.44 -5.39
C THR A 18 4.90 26.52 -6.37
N ASN A 19 5.61 25.82 -7.27
CA ASN A 19 4.98 24.98 -8.31
C ASN A 19 4.60 23.56 -7.84
N PHE A 20 5.25 23.03 -6.79
CA PHE A 20 5.00 21.67 -6.32
C PHE A 20 3.62 21.51 -5.66
N SER A 21 3.17 22.49 -4.88
CA SER A 21 1.90 22.41 -4.14
C SER A 21 0.68 22.48 -5.06
N TYR A 22 0.71 23.32 -6.10
CA TYR A 22 -0.39 23.46 -7.05
C TYR A 22 -0.55 22.22 -7.93
N ALA A 23 0.57 21.66 -8.42
CA ALA A 23 0.55 20.43 -9.21
C ALA A 23 0.07 19.21 -8.39
N ALA A 24 0.46 19.13 -7.11
CA ALA A 24 -0.02 18.09 -6.20
C ALA A 24 -1.54 18.21 -5.97
N GLN A 25 -2.06 19.42 -5.74
CA GLN A 25 -3.49 19.66 -5.51
C GLN A 25 -4.37 19.28 -6.70
N ILE A 26 -3.93 19.59 -7.94
CA ILE A 26 -4.65 19.18 -9.15
C ILE A 26 -4.64 17.66 -9.31
N SER A 27 -3.49 17.01 -9.07
CA SER A 27 -3.39 15.55 -9.13
C SER A 27 -4.29 14.87 -8.09
N ASP A 28 -4.42 15.47 -6.91
CA ASP A 28 -5.25 14.97 -5.81
C ASP A 28 -6.75 15.07 -6.12
N THR A 29 -7.20 16.21 -6.64
CA THR A 29 -8.61 16.41 -7.04
C THR A 29 -9.01 15.48 -8.18
N LEU A 30 -8.13 15.33 -9.18
CA LEU A 30 -8.37 14.43 -10.30
C LEU A 30 -8.41 12.96 -9.84
N ARG A 31 -7.48 12.55 -8.97
CA ARG A 31 -7.46 11.22 -8.35
C ARG A 31 -8.78 10.93 -7.65
N GLU A 32 -9.23 11.81 -6.76
CA GLU A 32 -10.44 11.58 -5.95
C GLU A 32 -11.70 11.45 -6.81
N ARG A 33 -11.84 12.31 -7.83
CA ARG A 33 -12.91 12.17 -8.82
C ARG A 33 -12.84 10.82 -9.53
N THR A 34 -11.64 10.42 -9.94
CA THR A 34 -11.43 9.15 -10.66
C THR A 34 -11.78 7.94 -9.78
N VAL A 35 -11.38 7.94 -8.51
CA VAL A 35 -11.75 6.91 -7.54
C VAL A 35 -13.26 6.82 -7.39
N SER A 36 -13.95 7.95 -7.28
CA SER A 36 -15.42 8.00 -7.19
C SER A 36 -16.08 7.43 -8.45
N GLN A 37 -15.56 7.76 -9.64
CA GLN A 37 -16.05 7.24 -10.91
C GLN A 37 -15.89 5.71 -11.03
N ILE A 38 -14.75 5.16 -10.63
CA ILE A 38 -14.54 3.70 -10.64
C ILE A 38 -15.54 3.03 -9.70
N LYS A 39 -15.73 3.58 -8.49
CA LYS A 39 -16.67 3.03 -7.51
C LYS A 39 -18.13 3.11 -7.96
N SER A 40 -18.48 4.05 -8.84
CA SER A 40 -19.82 4.16 -9.45
C SER A 40 -19.99 3.34 -10.75
N GLY A 41 -19.00 2.53 -11.12
CA GLY A 41 -19.06 1.61 -12.26
C GLY A 41 -18.47 2.16 -13.56
N GLN A 42 -17.92 3.39 -13.58
CA GLN A 42 -17.21 3.95 -14.74
C GLN A 42 -15.75 3.45 -14.81
N THR A 43 -15.58 2.13 -14.79
CA THR A 43 -14.30 1.47 -14.56
C THR A 43 -13.27 1.71 -15.67
N GLN A 44 -13.67 1.60 -16.94
CA GLN A 44 -12.73 1.70 -18.07
C GLN A 44 -12.03 3.07 -18.13
N GLN A 45 -12.82 4.15 -18.11
CA GLN A 45 -12.28 5.51 -18.14
C GLN A 45 -11.47 5.81 -16.89
N GLY A 46 -11.94 5.35 -15.73
CA GLY A 46 -11.24 5.56 -14.47
C GLY A 46 -9.89 4.86 -14.41
N THR A 47 -9.78 3.63 -14.94
CA THR A 47 -8.50 2.94 -15.08
C THR A 47 -7.52 3.73 -15.92
N ILE A 48 -7.95 4.21 -17.10
CA ILE A 48 -7.07 4.95 -18.02
C ILE A 48 -6.50 6.19 -17.33
N ILE A 49 -7.34 6.91 -16.57
CA ILE A 49 -6.91 8.11 -15.84
C ILE A 49 -5.93 7.75 -14.72
N LEU A 50 -6.19 6.71 -13.92
CA LEU A 50 -5.26 6.27 -12.88
C LEU A 50 -3.91 5.80 -13.45
N GLU A 51 -3.91 5.12 -14.60
CA GLU A 51 -2.67 4.75 -15.29
C GLU A 51 -1.85 5.97 -15.71
N GLN A 52 -2.50 6.99 -16.27
CA GLN A 52 -1.84 8.24 -16.66
C GLN A 52 -1.31 9.01 -15.45
N LEU A 53 -2.11 9.07 -14.37
CA LEU A 53 -1.71 9.69 -13.11
C LEU A 53 -0.48 8.99 -12.51
N LEU A 54 -0.45 7.66 -12.48
CA LEU A 54 0.68 6.90 -11.96
C LEU A 54 1.95 7.12 -12.81
N LYS A 55 1.82 7.18 -14.15
CA LYS A 55 2.95 7.50 -15.05
C LYS A 55 3.49 8.91 -14.80
N LYS A 56 2.61 9.89 -14.57
CA LYS A 56 2.98 11.30 -14.38
C LYS A 56 3.53 11.58 -12.98
N TYR A 57 3.04 10.89 -11.97
CA TYR A 57 3.38 11.09 -10.55
C TYR A 57 3.78 9.75 -9.88
N PRO A 58 4.86 9.09 -10.32
CA PRO A 58 5.21 7.73 -9.88
C PRO A 58 5.53 7.63 -8.38
N ASN A 59 5.91 8.74 -7.75
CA ASN A 59 6.24 8.79 -6.32
C ASN A 59 5.03 9.11 -5.42
N ASN A 60 3.86 9.43 -6.00
CA ASN A 60 2.67 9.75 -5.22
C ASN A 60 2.04 8.46 -4.67
N GLN A 61 2.22 8.23 -3.37
CA GLN A 61 1.79 7.02 -2.68
C GLN A 61 0.27 6.81 -2.68
N ARG A 62 -0.54 7.89 -2.73
CA ARG A 62 -2.00 7.79 -2.85
C ARG A 62 -2.44 7.31 -4.23
N ILE A 63 -1.82 7.85 -5.28
CA ILE A 63 -2.06 7.39 -6.65
C ILE A 63 -1.64 5.92 -6.81
N LEU A 64 -0.49 5.54 -6.26
CA LEU A 64 -0.04 4.14 -6.24
C LEU A 64 -1.04 3.23 -5.50
N ALA A 65 -1.52 3.66 -4.33
CA ALA A 65 -2.51 2.92 -3.56
C ALA A 65 -3.82 2.71 -4.32
N ASP A 66 -4.40 3.76 -4.89
CA ASP A 66 -5.65 3.68 -5.65
C ASP A 66 -5.47 2.82 -6.90
N TYR A 67 -4.33 2.94 -7.59
CA TYR A 67 -4.00 2.08 -8.72
C TYR A 67 -3.95 0.60 -8.33
N LEU A 68 -3.23 0.28 -7.25
CA LEU A 68 -3.11 -1.09 -6.75
C LEU A 68 -4.46 -1.68 -6.32
N LEU A 69 -5.33 -0.89 -5.70
CA LEU A 69 -6.62 -1.37 -5.19
C LEU A 69 -7.74 -1.39 -6.24
N LEU A 70 -7.72 -0.49 -7.22
CA LEU A 70 -8.86 -0.32 -8.13
C LEU A 70 -8.57 -0.84 -9.54
N VAL A 71 -7.32 -0.78 -9.99
CA VAL A 71 -6.99 -1.18 -11.37
C VAL A 71 -6.48 -2.60 -11.44
N VAL A 72 -5.55 -2.97 -10.55
CA VAL A 72 -4.89 -4.29 -10.61
C VAL A 72 -5.87 -5.47 -10.49
N PRO A 73 -6.89 -5.44 -9.61
CA PRO A 73 -7.85 -6.54 -9.52
C PRO A 73 -8.68 -6.75 -10.79
N ILE A 74 -8.77 -5.74 -11.65
CA ILE A 74 -9.61 -5.75 -12.87
C ILE A 74 -8.80 -6.24 -14.06
N HIS A 75 -7.56 -5.76 -14.19
CA HIS A 75 -6.71 -6.05 -15.35
C HIS A 75 -5.73 -7.21 -15.14
N HIS A 76 -5.66 -7.77 -13.93
CA HIS A 76 -4.76 -8.86 -13.55
C HIS A 76 -3.31 -8.61 -14.02
N LEU A 77 -2.62 -7.68 -13.37
CA LEU A 77 -1.20 -7.45 -13.68
C LEU A 77 -0.38 -8.73 -13.47
N ASN A 78 0.57 -8.96 -14.38
CA ASN A 78 1.57 -9.99 -14.15
C ASN A 78 2.37 -9.74 -12.87
N THR A 79 2.88 -10.82 -12.29
CA THR A 79 3.55 -10.80 -10.99
C THR A 79 4.76 -9.89 -10.99
N ALA A 80 5.57 -9.87 -12.05
CA ALA A 80 6.76 -9.01 -12.13
C ALA A 80 6.41 -7.52 -12.02
N LYS A 81 5.34 -7.07 -12.69
CA LYS A 81 4.88 -5.69 -12.63
C LYS A 81 4.26 -5.36 -11.27
N LEU A 82 3.48 -6.27 -10.69
CA LEU A 82 2.96 -6.08 -9.33
C LEU A 82 4.11 -5.90 -8.33
N LEU A 83 5.09 -6.81 -8.34
CA LEU A 83 6.26 -6.74 -7.47
C LEU A 83 7.09 -5.48 -7.71
N SER A 84 7.17 -5.00 -8.95
CA SER A 84 7.83 -3.73 -9.22
C SER A 84 7.11 -2.56 -8.58
N LEU A 85 5.78 -2.50 -8.67
CA LEU A 85 4.97 -1.44 -8.07
C LEU A 85 5.04 -1.47 -6.54
N THR A 86 4.93 -2.64 -5.92
CA THR A 86 4.94 -2.75 -4.46
C THR A 86 6.30 -2.45 -3.84
N ARG A 87 7.41 -2.59 -4.57
CA ARG A 87 8.75 -2.14 -4.12
C ARG A 87 8.86 -0.61 -3.96
N HIS A 88 8.00 0.17 -4.62
CA HIS A 88 7.98 1.63 -4.49
C HIS A 88 7.11 2.13 -3.33
N ILE A 89 6.51 1.21 -2.56
CA ILE A 89 5.72 1.58 -1.39
C ILE A 89 6.63 2.13 -0.30
N GLN A 90 6.27 3.30 0.20
CA GLN A 90 6.92 3.94 1.34
C GLN A 90 5.95 3.90 2.51
N SER A 91 6.08 2.93 3.41
CA SER A 91 5.05 2.61 4.42
C SER A 91 4.62 3.76 5.32
N LYS A 92 5.49 4.75 5.56
CA LYS A 92 5.16 5.97 6.33
C LYS A 92 4.21 6.92 5.59
N GLN A 93 4.28 6.93 4.26
CA GLN A 93 3.52 7.84 3.39
C GLN A 93 2.39 7.12 2.62
N PHE A 94 2.45 5.79 2.59
CA PHE A 94 1.41 4.97 2.00
C PHE A 94 0.13 5.09 2.83
N PRO A 95 -1.04 5.26 2.18
CA PRO A 95 -2.25 5.53 2.92
C PRO A 95 -2.79 4.28 3.63
N GLU A 96 -3.18 4.44 4.89
CA GLU A 96 -3.58 3.34 5.78
C GLU A 96 -4.73 2.49 5.19
N TYR A 97 -5.68 3.12 4.51
CA TYR A 97 -6.82 2.43 3.88
C TYR A 97 -6.40 1.34 2.89
N ALA A 98 -5.18 1.42 2.34
CA ALA A 98 -4.67 0.50 1.34
C ALA A 98 -3.80 -0.63 1.90
N HIS A 99 -3.38 -0.55 3.17
CA HIS A 99 -2.38 -1.46 3.73
C HIS A 99 -2.80 -2.92 3.58
N PHE A 100 -3.95 -3.30 4.14
CA PHE A 100 -4.43 -4.68 4.08
C PHE A 100 -4.84 -5.09 2.67
N GLY A 101 -5.38 -4.17 1.86
CA GLY A 101 -5.80 -4.46 0.50
C GLY A 101 -4.63 -4.87 -0.39
N VAL A 102 -3.50 -4.16 -0.32
CA VAL A 102 -2.30 -4.50 -1.10
C VAL A 102 -1.62 -5.77 -0.59
N VAL A 103 -1.61 -6.01 0.72
CA VAL A 103 -1.11 -7.28 1.27
C VAL A 103 -1.96 -8.46 0.77
N LYS A 104 -3.29 -8.33 0.77
CA LYS A 104 -4.20 -9.34 0.21
C LYS A 104 -3.98 -9.51 -1.30
N LEU A 105 -3.77 -8.44 -2.04
CA LEU A 105 -3.45 -8.51 -3.47
C LEU A 105 -2.19 -9.36 -3.75
N LEU A 106 -1.14 -9.20 -2.95
CA LEU A 106 0.08 -10.03 -3.06
C LEU A 106 -0.20 -11.49 -2.67
N ARG A 107 -0.98 -11.71 -1.61
CA ARG A 107 -1.43 -13.04 -1.18
C ARG A 107 -2.20 -13.76 -2.28
N ASP A 108 -3.14 -13.07 -2.94
CA ASP A 108 -3.98 -13.63 -4.00
C ASP A 108 -3.13 -14.05 -5.22
N GLN A 109 -1.99 -13.38 -5.44
CA GLN A 109 -0.97 -13.77 -6.41
C GLN A 109 0.07 -14.77 -5.88
N LYS A 110 -0.17 -15.37 -4.71
CA LYS A 110 0.71 -16.33 -4.03
C LYS A 110 2.12 -15.79 -3.72
N GLN A 111 2.28 -14.46 -3.66
CA GLN A 111 3.53 -13.80 -3.29
C GLN A 111 3.62 -13.66 -1.77
N PHE A 112 3.58 -14.80 -1.06
CA PHE A 112 3.39 -14.81 0.39
C PHE A 112 4.54 -14.14 1.14
N SER A 113 5.79 -14.41 0.78
CA SER A 113 6.96 -13.77 1.40
C SER A 113 6.93 -12.24 1.25
N GLN A 114 6.52 -11.72 0.10
CA GLN A 114 6.39 -10.28 -0.13
C GLN A 114 5.18 -9.69 0.61
N ALA A 115 4.07 -10.42 0.70
CA ALA A 115 2.92 -10.03 1.49
C ALA A 115 3.28 -9.93 2.99
N ILE A 116 4.03 -10.89 3.52
CA ILE A 116 4.53 -10.89 4.91
C ILE A 116 5.43 -9.67 5.13
N TYR A 117 6.46 -9.50 4.30
CA TYR A 117 7.38 -8.36 4.40
C TYR A 117 6.62 -7.04 4.42
N LEU A 118 5.68 -6.84 3.49
CA LEU A 118 4.93 -5.60 3.39
C LEU A 118 4.01 -5.39 4.60
N LEU A 119 3.35 -6.45 5.09
CA LEU A 119 2.51 -6.38 6.28
C LEU A 119 3.32 -5.98 7.53
N GLU A 120 4.53 -6.50 7.70
CA GLU A 120 5.44 -6.10 8.78
C GLU A 120 5.85 -4.62 8.67
N GLN A 121 6.05 -4.10 7.46
CA GLN A 121 6.32 -2.68 7.28
C GLN A 121 5.12 -1.78 7.62
N PHE A 122 3.89 -2.30 7.47
CA PHE A 122 2.66 -1.57 7.79
C PHE A 122 2.23 -1.65 9.25
N GLU A 123 2.62 -2.71 9.96
CA GLU A 123 2.20 -2.98 11.33
C GLU A 123 2.41 -1.82 12.33
N PRO A 124 3.51 -1.05 12.31
CA PRO A 124 3.68 0.11 13.20
C PRO A 124 2.58 1.17 13.06
N TYR A 125 1.91 1.22 11.91
CA TYR A 125 0.83 2.15 11.58
C TYR A 125 -0.57 1.56 11.82
N GLN A 126 -0.66 0.33 12.33
CA GLN A 126 -1.92 -0.42 12.48
C GLN A 126 -2.28 -0.68 13.95
N LYS A 127 -1.98 0.27 14.85
CA LYS A 127 -2.14 0.09 16.31
C LYS A 127 -3.57 -0.23 16.74
N GLN A 128 -4.57 0.28 16.02
CA GLN A 128 -5.98 0.03 16.30
C GLN A 128 -6.51 -1.26 15.64
N ASN A 129 -5.73 -1.85 14.72
CA ASN A 129 -6.13 -3.00 13.90
C ASN A 129 -5.28 -4.24 14.17
N GLN A 130 -4.67 -4.35 15.36
CA GLN A 130 -3.72 -5.43 15.71
C GLN A 130 -4.32 -6.83 15.58
N LEU A 131 -5.61 -7.00 15.88
CA LEU A 131 -6.28 -8.28 15.65
C LEU A 131 -6.27 -8.64 14.16
N GLN A 132 -6.61 -7.69 13.27
CA GLN A 132 -6.60 -7.91 11.82
C GLN A 132 -5.19 -8.16 11.28
N VAL A 133 -4.17 -7.49 11.84
CA VAL A 133 -2.76 -7.76 11.54
C VAL A 133 -2.41 -9.20 11.91
N ASN A 134 -2.74 -9.64 13.13
CA ASN A 134 -2.42 -10.99 13.60
C ASN A 134 -3.14 -12.09 12.80
N LEU A 135 -4.43 -11.89 12.49
CA LEU A 135 -5.18 -12.81 11.63
C LEU A 135 -4.51 -12.95 10.25
N LEU A 136 -4.15 -11.83 9.63
CA LEU A 136 -3.51 -11.84 8.32
C LEU A 136 -2.10 -12.43 8.37
N LYS A 137 -1.31 -12.15 9.42
CA LYS A 137 -0.01 -12.79 9.65
C LYS A 137 -0.13 -14.30 9.79
N ALA A 138 -1.06 -14.79 10.62
CA ALA A 138 -1.27 -16.22 10.80
C ALA A 138 -1.61 -16.92 9.47
N ILE A 139 -2.50 -16.32 8.68
CA ILE A 139 -2.84 -16.79 7.33
C ILE A 139 -1.60 -16.84 6.44
N LEU A 140 -0.87 -15.72 6.33
CA LEU A 140 0.29 -15.62 5.45
C LEU A 140 1.41 -16.57 5.85
N PHE A 141 1.70 -16.71 7.15
CA PHE A 141 2.70 -17.66 7.62
C PHE A 141 2.26 -19.11 7.33
N SER A 142 0.99 -19.44 7.55
CA SER A 142 0.48 -20.78 7.22
C SER A 142 0.58 -21.09 5.72
N GLU A 143 0.20 -20.15 4.85
CA GLU A 143 0.27 -20.31 3.39
C GLU A 143 1.71 -20.33 2.86
N ASN A 144 2.63 -19.67 3.56
CA ASN A 144 4.06 -19.67 3.25
C ASN A 144 4.83 -20.85 3.90
N GLN A 145 4.13 -21.85 4.45
CA GLN A 145 4.72 -23.02 5.12
C GLN A 145 5.62 -22.67 6.33
N GLN A 146 5.38 -21.52 6.96
CA GLN A 146 6.06 -21.07 8.17
C GLN A 146 5.26 -21.45 9.42
N GLU A 147 5.12 -22.76 9.65
CA GLU A 147 4.27 -23.32 10.70
C GLU A 147 4.56 -22.74 12.09
N LYS A 148 5.83 -22.67 12.49
CA LYS A 148 6.22 -22.19 13.83
C LYS A 148 5.75 -20.75 14.06
N GLN A 149 6.01 -19.87 13.10
CA GLN A 149 5.59 -18.47 13.13
C GLN A 149 4.06 -18.35 13.13
N ALA A 150 3.37 -19.15 12.33
CA ALA A 150 1.91 -19.16 12.29
C ALA A 150 1.33 -19.55 13.66
N LEU A 151 1.82 -20.62 14.29
CA LEU A 151 1.39 -21.06 15.61
C LEU A 151 1.69 -20.03 16.70
N GLU A 152 2.84 -19.36 16.65
CA GLU A 152 3.20 -18.29 17.58
C GLU A 152 2.24 -17.10 17.50
N VAL A 153 1.80 -16.72 16.29
CA VAL A 153 0.81 -15.67 16.11
C VAL A 153 -0.57 -16.14 16.58
N LEU A 154 -1.01 -17.33 16.19
CA LEU A 154 -2.33 -17.88 16.55
C LEU A 154 -2.52 -17.98 18.07
N LYS A 155 -1.48 -18.39 18.83
CA LYS A 155 -1.53 -18.46 20.30
C LYS A 155 -1.79 -17.12 20.98
N LYS A 156 -1.51 -15.99 20.32
CA LYS A 156 -1.74 -14.64 20.85
C LYS A 156 -3.16 -14.14 20.59
N ILE A 157 -3.95 -14.82 19.77
CA ILE A 157 -5.31 -14.41 19.42
C ILE A 157 -6.27 -14.96 20.48
N ASN A 158 -6.97 -14.07 21.18
CA ASN A 158 -8.06 -14.45 22.07
C ASN A 158 -9.29 -14.86 21.24
N LEU A 159 -9.68 -16.13 21.33
CA LEU A 159 -10.79 -16.68 20.54
C LEU A 159 -12.17 -16.23 21.03
N LYS A 160 -12.31 -15.76 22.28
CA LYS A 160 -13.61 -15.49 22.90
C LYS A 160 -14.36 -14.29 22.29
N ASP A 161 -13.61 -13.32 21.76
CA ASP A 161 -14.17 -12.05 21.28
C ASP A 161 -14.18 -11.96 19.74
N LEU A 162 -14.00 -13.09 19.06
CA LEU A 162 -13.92 -13.14 17.61
C LEU A 162 -15.31 -13.25 16.98
N THR A 163 -15.50 -12.54 15.86
CA THR A 163 -16.65 -12.78 14.98
C THR A 163 -16.54 -14.14 14.29
N ALA A 164 -17.65 -14.64 13.74
CA ALA A 164 -17.66 -15.88 12.96
C ALA A 164 -16.62 -15.86 11.82
N ASP A 165 -16.50 -14.74 11.11
CA ASP A 165 -15.52 -14.58 10.02
C ASP A 165 -14.07 -14.63 10.51
N GLN A 166 -13.80 -14.09 11.70
CA GLN A 166 -12.47 -14.12 12.31
C GLN A 166 -12.12 -15.51 12.84
N LEU A 167 -13.08 -16.22 13.43
CA LEU A 167 -12.93 -17.63 13.82
C LEU A 167 -12.65 -18.51 12.60
N MET A 168 -13.33 -18.27 11.48
CA MET A 168 -13.08 -18.97 10.23
C MET A 168 -11.65 -18.75 9.74
N GLN A 169 -11.12 -17.53 9.83
CA GLN A 169 -9.72 -17.22 9.46
C GLN A 169 -8.72 -17.98 10.34
N VAL A 170 -8.96 -18.02 11.66
CA VAL A 170 -8.14 -18.79 12.60
C VAL A 170 -8.18 -20.28 12.28
N ALA A 171 -9.37 -20.84 12.09
CA ALA A 171 -9.57 -22.25 11.76
C ALA A 171 -8.91 -22.60 10.42
N TYR A 172 -9.00 -21.72 9.43
CA TYR A 172 -8.32 -21.88 8.13
C TYR A 172 -6.81 -22.01 8.29
N SER A 173 -6.17 -21.15 9.09
CA SER A 173 -4.72 -21.24 9.35
C SER A 173 -4.34 -22.53 10.05
N TYR A 174 -5.07 -22.95 11.09
CA TYR A 174 -4.84 -24.25 11.73
C TYR A 174 -4.99 -25.42 10.76
N ARG A 175 -6.01 -25.38 9.89
CA ARG A 175 -6.23 -26.43 8.88
C ARG A 175 -5.06 -26.53 7.92
N ILE A 176 -4.53 -25.40 7.42
CA ILE A 176 -3.37 -25.43 6.53
C ILE A 176 -2.18 -26.07 7.22
N ILE A 177 -1.90 -25.69 8.47
CA ILE A 177 -0.77 -26.23 9.23
C ILE A 177 -0.92 -27.74 9.42
N LEU A 178 -2.10 -28.21 9.82
CA LEU A 178 -2.35 -29.63 10.14
C LEU A 178 -2.45 -30.55 8.90
N MET A 179 -2.70 -30.00 7.71
CA MET A 179 -2.79 -30.79 6.47
C MET A 179 -1.43 -31.27 5.92
N TRP A 180 -0.30 -30.87 6.54
CA TRP A 180 1.05 -31.29 6.14
C TRP A 180 1.60 -32.48 6.95
N PHE A 181 0.74 -33.21 7.68
CA PHE A 181 1.05 -34.47 8.37
C PHE A 181 0.32 -35.65 7.70
#